data_AF-A0A5D2NLX8-F1
#
_entry.id   AF-A0A5D2NLX8-F1
#
_cell.length_a   1.000
_cell.length_b   1.000
_cell.length_c   1.000
_cell.angle_alpha   90.00
_cell.angle_beta   90.00
_cell.angle_gamma   90.00
#
_symmetry.space_group_name_H-M   'P 1'
#
loop_
_entity.id
_entity.type
_entity.pdbx_description
1 polymer ?
#
loop_
_entity_poly.entity_id
_entity_poly.type
_entity_poly.pdbx_seq_one_letter_code
_entity_poly.pdbx_strand_id
1 'polypeptide(L)' 'MALKSSSLVIWISPGIEELVKKLKARNTDVYLISEGFRQMINPVASILGIQQENSFWDSMLMSSLRGVEEKLLLLNK' A
#
# COMPACT_ATOMS: atom_id res chain seq x y z
N MET A 1 0.80 -3.24 -16.82
CA MET A 1 0.41 -1.95 -17.46
C MET A 1 0.68 -0.86 -16.44
N ALA A 2 1.52 0.14 -16.75
CA ALA A 2 1.85 1.22 -15.80
C ALA A 2 0.87 2.39 -15.98
N LEU A 3 0.11 2.76 -14.95
CA LEU A 3 -0.72 3.96 -14.94
C LEU A 3 0.09 5.11 -14.34
N LYS A 4 0.36 6.15 -15.14
CA LYS A 4 1.04 7.37 -14.68
C LYS A 4 0.03 8.32 -14.03
N SER A 5 0.11 8.44 -12.71
CA SER A 5 -0.24 9.65 -11.98
C SER A 5 1.00 10.06 -11.19
N SER A 6 1.25 11.36 -11.14
CA SER A 6 2.45 12.05 -10.67
C SER A 6 3.20 11.34 -9.52
N SER A 7 4.41 10.86 -9.84
CA SER A 7 5.50 10.46 -8.94
C SER A 7 5.49 9.08 -8.27
N LEU A 8 4.55 8.16 -8.54
CA LEU A 8 4.74 6.74 -8.21
C LEU A 8 4.23 5.82 -9.31
N VAL A 9 5.13 5.07 -9.94
CA VAL A 9 4.75 3.99 -10.86
C VAL A 9 4.39 2.77 -10.02
N ILE A 10 3.11 2.45 -9.95
CA ILE A 10 2.62 1.28 -9.23
C ILE A 10 2.58 0.11 -10.22
N TRP A 11 3.42 -0.88 -9.96
CA TRP A 11 3.42 -2.12 -10.72
C TRP A 11 2.37 -3.07 -10.18
N ILE A 12 1.48 -3.50 -11.05
CA ILE A 12 0.40 -4.42 -10.74
C ILE A 12 0.60 -5.66 -11.62
N SER A 13 0.57 -6.83 -10.98
CA SER A 13 0.70 -8.11 -11.66
C SER A 13 -0.37 -8.27 -12.75
N PRO A 14 0.01 -8.69 -13.98
CA PRO A 14 -0.98 -8.98 -15.01
C PRO A 14 -2.05 -9.95 -14.51
N GLY A 15 -3.32 -9.69 -14.86
CA GLY A 15 -4.44 -10.57 -14.50
C GLY A 15 -5.05 -10.37 -13.11
N ILE A 16 -4.45 -9.58 -12.21
CA ILE A 16 -5.02 -9.37 -10.87
C ILE A 16 -6.36 -8.62 -10.91
N GLU A 17 -6.52 -7.66 -11.82
CA GLU A 17 -7.80 -6.95 -12.00
C GLU A 17 -8.91 -7.91 -12.44
N GLU A 18 -8.59 -8.82 -13.37
CA GLU A 18 -9.51 -9.86 -13.83
C GLU A 18 -9.86 -10.83 -12.70
N LEU A 19 -8.87 -11.23 -11.89
CA LEU A 19 -9.09 -12.07 -10.72
C LEU A 19 -10.04 -11.39 -9.72
N VAL A 20 -9.78 -10.13 -9.36
CA VAL A 20 -10.63 -9.37 -8.42
C VAL A 20 -12.06 -9.25 -8.95
N LYS A 21 -12.24 -8.99 -10.25
CA LYS A 21 -13.57 -8.95 -10.88
C LYS A 21 -14.28 -10.31 -10.80
N LYS A 22 -13.59 -11.41 -11.10
CA LYS A 22 -14.15 -12.77 -11.02
C LYS A 22 -14.53 -13.17 -9.60
N LEU A 23 -13.75 -12.77 -8.59
CA LEU A 23 -14.06 -13.03 -7.18
C LEU A 23 -15.30 -12.25 -6.73
N LYS A 24 -15.37 -10.94 -7.04
CA LYS A 24 -16.56 -10.13 -6.72
C LYS A 24 -17.82 -10.64 -7.40
N ALA A 25 -17.72 -11.08 -8.67
CA ALA A 25 -18.84 -11.68 -9.40
C ALA A 25 -19.35 -12.99 -8.75
N ARG A 26 -18.52 -13.64 -7.92
CA ARG A 26 -18.89 -14.82 -7.11
C ARG A 26 -19.37 -14.45 -5.70
N ASN A 27 -19.66 -13.16 -5.43
CA ASN A 27 -19.96 -12.64 -4.10
C ASN A 27 -18.87 -12.96 -3.07
N THR A 28 -17.61 -12.99 -3.50
CA THR A 28 -16.46 -13.14 -2.60
C THR A 28 -15.91 -11.78 -2.26
N ASP A 29 -15.86 -11.47 -0.97
CA ASP A 29 -15.23 -10.25 -0.47
C ASP A 29 -13.72 -10.30 -0.72
N VAL A 30 -13.18 -9.18 -1.21
CA VAL A 30 -11.76 -9.04 -1.51
C VAL A 30 -11.18 -8.00 -0.58
N TYR A 31 -10.10 -8.38 0.09
CA TYR A 31 -9.37 -7.53 1.01
C TYR A 31 -7.93 -7.32 0.52
N LEU A 32 -7.42 -6.11 0.70
CA LEU A 32 -6.03 -5.77 0.44
C LEU A 32 -5.32 -5.62 1.79
N ILE A 33 -4.41 -6.56 2.10
CA ILE A 33 -3.64 -6.56 3.35
C ILE A 33 -2.17 -6.38 2.98
N SER A 34 -1.50 -5.38 3.54
CA SER A 34 -0.10 -5.12 3.25
C SER A 34 0.61 -4.44 4.43
N GLU A 35 1.85 -4.81 4.68
CA GLU A 35 2.73 -4.13 5.64
C GLU A 35 3.35 -2.83 5.06
N GLY A 36 3.00 -2.48 3.82
CA GLY A 36 3.52 -1.30 3.13
C GLY A 36 2.89 0.02 3.57
N PHE A 37 3.43 1.12 3.06
CA PHE A 37 2.93 2.46 3.37
C PHE A 37 1.51 2.69 2.85
N ARG A 38 0.63 3.24 3.70
CA ARG A 38 -0.74 3.64 3.34
C ARG A 38 -0.82 4.44 2.03
N GLN A 39 0.16 5.31 1.81
CA GLN A 39 0.27 6.17 0.63
C GLN A 39 0.40 5.37 -0.68
N MET A 40 0.93 4.14 -0.62
CA MET A 40 1.03 3.23 -1.77
C MET A 40 -0.20 2.32 -1.90
N ILE A 41 -0.83 1.95 -0.79
CA ILE A 41 -1.95 1.00 -0.76
C ILE A 41 -3.24 1.63 -1.28
N ASN A 42 -3.53 2.88 -0.91
CA ASN A 42 -4.75 3.57 -1.34
C ASN A 42 -4.89 3.64 -2.88
N PRO A 43 -3.83 4.04 -3.63
CA PRO A 43 -3.87 3.98 -5.09
C PRO A 43 -4.10 2.56 -5.65
N VAL A 44 -3.49 1.52 -5.06
CA VAL A 44 -3.68 0.12 -5.51
C VAL A 44 -5.13 -0.32 -5.30
N ALA A 45 -5.70 -0.06 -4.12
CA ALA A 45 -7.10 -0.37 -3.81
C ALA A 45 -8.05 0.32 -4.80
N SER A 46 -7.80 1.59 -5.10
CA SER A 46 -8.57 2.35 -6.10
C SER A 46 -8.49 1.74 -7.50
N ILE A 47 -7.30 1.30 -7.94
CA ILE A 47 -7.13 0.67 -9.26
C ILE A 47 -7.89 -0.67 -9.33
N LEU A 48 -7.89 -1.45 -8.26
CA LEU A 48 -8.57 -2.75 -8.19
C LEU A 48 -10.07 -2.63 -7.81
N GLY A 49 -10.55 -1.41 -7.58
CA GLY A 49 -11.92 -1.13 -7.13
C GLY A 49 -12.27 -1.75 -5.78
N ILE A 50 -11.28 -2.00 -4.91
CA ILE A 50 -11.48 -2.52 -3.56
C ILE A 50 -11.85 -1.33 -2.65
N GLN A 51 -12.91 -1.50 -1.84
CA GLN A 51 -13.33 -0.45 -0.91
C GLN A 51 -12.23 -0.17 0.12
N GLN A 52 -12.08 1.08 0.55
CA GLN A 52 -11.05 1.45 1.52
C GLN A 52 -11.24 0.76 2.88
N GLU A 53 -12.49 0.50 3.27
CA GLU A 53 -12.82 -0.29 4.48
C GLU A 53 -12.29 -1.73 4.42
N ASN A 54 -12.04 -2.26 3.22
CA ASN A 54 -11.46 -3.59 2.99
C ASN A 54 -9.94 -3.55 2.78
N SER A 55 -9.30 -2.42 3.04
CA SER A 55 -7.85 -2.25 2.89
C SER A 55 -7.22 -2.04 4.26
N PHE A 56 -6.32 -2.95 4.65
CA PHE A 56 -5.62 -2.90 5.93
C PHE A 56 -4.13 -2.74 5.70
N TRP A 57 -3.52 -1.86 6.49
CA TRP A 57 -2.08 -1.69 6.53
C TRP A 57 -1.62 -1.49 7.96
N ASP A 58 -0.45 -2.05 8.27
CA ASP A 58 0.21 -1.70 9.51
C ASP A 58 0.74 -0.26 9.39
N SER A 59 0.29 0.63 10.27
CA SER A 59 0.83 1.98 10.36
C SER A 59 2.16 1.96 11.11
N MET A 60 3.08 1.07 10.74
CA MET A 60 4.43 1.14 11.24
C MET A 60 5.12 2.28 10.49
N LEU A 61 4.98 3.47 11.07
CA LEU A 61 5.83 4.62 10.80
C LEU A 61 7.27 4.15 11.02
N MET A 62 7.88 3.73 9.91
CA MET A 62 9.25 3.28 9.73
C MET A 62 10.15 3.73 10.89
N SER A 63 10.54 2.77 11.73
CA SER A 63 11.45 2.90 12.88
C SER A 63 12.83 3.53 12.55
N SER A 64 13.06 3.91 11.30
CA SER A 64 14.29 4.56 10.82
C SER A 64 14.43 6.04 11.20
N LEU A 65 13.34 6.75 11.57
CA LEU A 65 13.47 8.12 12.09
C LEU A 65 13.92 8.16 13.57
N ARG A 66 13.76 7.07 14.34
CA ARG A 66 14.25 7.01 15.72
C ARG A 66 15.76 6.84 15.84
N GLY A 67 16.41 6.19 14.88
CA GLY A 67 17.86 5.93 14.94
C GLY A 67 18.76 7.10 14.52
N VAL A 68 18.22 8.09 13.81
CA VAL A 68 19.01 9.24 13.32
C VAL A 68 19.01 10.38 14.33
N GLU A 69 17.90 10.61 15.05
CA GLU A 69 17.83 11.64 16.09
C GLU A 69 18.63 11.25 17.35
N GLU A 70 18.60 9.97 17.78
CA GLU A 70 19.39 9.52 18.94
C GLU A 70 20.91 9.61 18.70
N LYS A 71 21.38 9.42 17.46
CA LYS A 71 22.80 9.60 17.12
C LYS A 71 23.24 11.07 17.10
N LEU A 72 22.37 11.99 16.68
CA LEU A 72 22.68 13.43 16.66
C LEU A 72 22.69 14.04 18.07
N LEU A 73 21.92 13.48 19.02
CA LEU A 73 21.91 13.92 20.41
C LEU A 73 23.15 13.43 21.21
N LEU A 74 23.73 12.28 20.84
CA LEU A 74 24.92 11.71 21.48
C LEU A 74 26.25 12.30 20.95
N LEU A 75 26.24 12.96 19.80
CA LEU A 75 27.42 13.61 19.21
C LEU A 75 27.64 15.06 19.73
N ASN A 76 26.74 15.57 20.58
CA ASN A 76 26.80 16.92 21.15
C ASN A 76 26.97 16.91 22.70
N LYS A 77 27.60 15.87 23.25
CA LYS A 77 28.02 15.80 24.66
C LYS A 77 29.53 15.61 24.76
#